data_AF-B7UF13-F1
#
_entry.id   AF-B7UF13-F1
#
_cell.length_a   1.000
_cell.length_b   1.000
_cell.length_c   1.000
_cell.angle_alpha   90.00
_cell.angle_beta   90.00
_cell.angle_gamma   90.00
#
_symmetry.space_group_name_H-M   'P 1'
#
loop_
_entity.id
_entity.type
_entity.pdbx_description
1 polymer ?
#
loop_
_entity_poly.entity_id
_entity_poly.type
_entity_poly.pdbx_seq_one_letter_code
_entity_poly.pdbx_strand_id
1 'polypeptide(L)'
;MGARDQREDFHQAIQCSQASEMALLSAFIPHAKAVEAVAEYLTLAGYEFQGVWLYEVVEPFGAELIKFHDVPRDELAADVLAGLLSVWLNIAQDEKNAFIDIVKYHYLKAWRLREVAA
;
A
#
# COMPACT_ATOMS: atom_id res chain seq x y z
N MET A 1 -3.21 -12.55 -16.09
CA MET A 1 -2.03 -12.74 -15.23
C MET A 1 -2.54 -13.32 -13.93
N GLY A 2 -2.04 -14.49 -13.54
CA GLY A 2 -2.61 -15.26 -12.42
C GLY A 2 -1.60 -15.40 -11.28
N ALA A 3 -2.04 -15.97 -10.15
CA ALA A 3 -1.26 -16.20 -8.93
C ALA A 3 0.10 -16.92 -9.11
N ARG A 4 0.38 -17.45 -10.30
CA ARG A 4 1.66 -18.07 -10.67
C ARG A 4 2.74 -17.02 -10.99
N ASP A 5 2.38 -15.94 -11.71
CA ASP A 5 3.29 -14.82 -12.03
C ASP A 5 3.73 -14.09 -10.75
N GLN A 6 2.78 -13.79 -9.85
CA GLN A 6 3.06 -13.09 -8.58
C GLN A 6 3.99 -13.89 -7.65
N ARG A 7 3.94 -15.22 -7.72
CA ARG A 7 4.84 -16.10 -6.96
C ARG A 7 6.27 -16.05 -7.50
N GLU A 8 6.43 -15.95 -8.81
CA GLU A 8 7.73 -15.81 -9.45
C GLU A 8 8.34 -14.45 -9.12
N ASP A 9 7.55 -13.37 -9.15
CA ASP A 9 7.98 -12.02 -8.73
C ASP A 9 8.42 -12.00 -7.25
N PHE A 10 7.67 -12.66 -6.37
CA PHE A 10 8.02 -12.75 -4.94
C PHE A 10 9.27 -13.59 -4.71
N HIS A 11 9.42 -14.73 -5.40
CA HIS A 11 10.65 -15.53 -5.33
C HIS A 11 11.86 -14.77 -5.89
N GLN A 12 11.67 -13.98 -6.94
CA GLN A 12 12.71 -13.14 -7.51
C GLN A 12 13.11 -12.02 -6.55
N ALA A 13 12.17 -11.39 -5.85
CA ALA A 13 12.45 -10.42 -4.80
C ALA A 13 13.24 -11.03 -3.61
N ILE A 14 12.89 -12.25 -3.19
CA ILE A 14 13.66 -13.00 -2.18
C ILE A 14 15.10 -13.26 -2.67
N GLN A 15 15.26 -13.65 -3.93
CA GLN A 15 16.58 -13.96 -4.50
C GLN A 15 17.43 -12.71 -4.72
N CYS A 16 16.83 -11.57 -5.10
CA CYS A 16 17.53 -10.31 -5.36
C CYS A 16 17.95 -9.59 -4.06
N SER A 17 17.10 -9.57 -3.02
CA SER A 17 17.38 -8.84 -1.78
C SER A 17 18.30 -9.57 -0.80
N GLN A 18 18.63 -10.85 -1.05
CA GLN A 18 19.28 -11.75 -0.08
C GLN A 18 18.53 -11.83 1.28
N ALA A 19 17.29 -11.34 1.35
CA ALA A 19 16.47 -11.35 2.55
C ALA A 19 15.71 -12.67 2.65
N SER A 20 15.51 -13.17 3.88
CA SER A 20 14.62 -14.31 4.06
C SER A 20 13.17 -13.91 3.77
N GLU A 21 12.35 -14.87 3.36
CA GLU A 21 10.89 -14.66 3.19
C GLU A 21 10.26 -14.03 4.45
N MET A 22 10.73 -14.43 5.64
CA MET A 22 10.28 -13.85 6.91
C MET A 22 10.68 -12.37 7.08
N ALA A 23 11.83 -11.96 6.57
CA ALA A 23 12.27 -10.57 6.60
C ALA A 23 11.42 -9.69 5.66
N LEU A 24 11.08 -10.19 4.47
CA LEU A 24 10.16 -9.51 3.55
C LEU A 24 8.76 -9.39 4.13
N LEU A 25 8.20 -10.49 4.66
CA LEU A 25 6.90 -10.46 5.33
C LEU A 25 6.89 -9.45 6.48
N SER A 26 7.96 -9.42 7.28
CA SER A 26 8.11 -8.46 8.38
C SER A 26 8.17 -7.01 7.89
N ALA A 27 8.80 -6.75 6.74
CA ALA A 27 8.83 -5.44 6.10
C ALA A 27 7.47 -4.99 5.55
N PHE A 28 6.58 -5.92 5.18
CA PHE A 28 5.22 -5.59 4.72
C PHE A 28 4.23 -5.31 5.84
N ILE A 29 4.45 -5.81 7.06
CA ILE A 29 3.54 -5.60 8.20
C ILE A 29 3.21 -4.11 8.46
N PRO A 30 4.18 -3.18 8.49
CA PRO A 30 3.87 -1.78 8.73
C PRO A 30 3.11 -1.14 7.55
N HIS A 31 3.29 -1.64 6.31
CA HIS A 31 2.56 -1.14 5.14
C HIS A 31 1.09 -1.57 5.23
N ALA A 32 0.82 -2.82 5.62
CA ALA A 32 -0.54 -3.32 5.85
C ALA A 32 -1.29 -2.49 6.90
N LYS A 33 -0.62 -2.13 8.01
CA LYS A 33 -1.21 -1.27 9.03
C LYS A 33 -1.47 0.16 8.56
N ALA A 34 -0.58 0.71 7.74
CA ALA A 34 -0.79 2.04 7.15
C ALA A 34 -1.99 2.03 6.18
N VAL A 35 -2.17 0.95 5.41
CA VAL A 35 -3.34 0.73 4.55
C VAL A 35 -4.63 0.65 5.38
N GLU A 36 -4.63 -0.09 6.49
CA GLU A 36 -5.77 -0.16 7.41
C GLU A 36 -6.14 1.23 7.96
N ALA A 37 -5.16 2.02 8.40
CA ALA A 37 -5.39 3.36 8.92
C ALA A 37 -5.99 4.33 7.88
N VAL A 38 -5.58 4.20 6.61
CA VAL A 38 -6.18 4.97 5.50
C VAL A 38 -7.62 4.53 5.27
N ALA A 39 -7.89 3.22 5.25
CA ALA A 39 -9.24 2.70 5.07
C ALA A 39 -10.18 3.13 6.21
N GLU A 40 -9.72 3.12 7.46
CA GLU A 40 -10.47 3.62 8.61
C GLU A 40 -10.78 5.11 8.48
N TYR A 41 -9.79 5.93 8.12
CA TYR A 41 -10.00 7.36 7.91
C TYR A 41 -11.03 7.63 6.80
N LEU A 42 -10.91 6.95 5.66
CA LEU A 42 -11.83 7.11 4.54
C LEU A 42 -13.24 6.61 4.90
N THR A 43 -13.35 5.55 5.69
CA THR A 43 -14.64 5.08 6.22
C THR A 43 -15.31 6.15 7.10
N LEU A 44 -14.55 6.81 7.97
CA LEU A 44 -15.04 7.93 8.79
C LEU A 44 -15.42 9.16 7.94
N ALA A 45 -14.77 9.35 6.80
CA ALA A 45 -15.09 10.40 5.82
C ALA A 45 -16.30 10.05 4.93
N GLY A 46 -16.89 8.85 5.09
CA GLY A 46 -18.11 8.43 4.38
C GLY A 46 -17.88 7.55 3.15
N TYR A 47 -16.66 7.09 2.89
CA TYR A 47 -16.38 6.14 1.82
C TYR A 47 -16.70 4.70 2.25
N GLU A 48 -17.30 3.92 1.36
CA GLU A 48 -17.62 2.51 1.64
C GLU A 48 -16.57 1.57 1.01
N PHE A 49 -15.95 0.74 1.84
CA PHE A 49 -15.02 -0.30 1.40
C PHE A 49 -15.73 -1.64 1.28
N GLN A 50 -16.19 -1.97 0.08
CA GLN A 50 -16.73 -3.31 -0.20
C GLN A 50 -15.61 -4.35 -0.19
N GLY A 51 -15.94 -5.62 0.08
CA GLY A 51 -14.96 -6.72 0.14
C GLY A 51 -14.10 -6.89 -1.13
N VAL A 52 -14.55 -6.38 -2.28
CA VAL A 52 -13.79 -6.38 -3.54
C VAL A 52 -12.53 -5.51 -3.52
N TRP A 53 -12.45 -4.53 -2.61
CA TRP A 53 -11.28 -3.64 -2.51
C TRP A 53 -9.99 -4.40 -2.17
N LEU A 54 -10.10 -5.55 -1.48
CA LEU A 54 -8.96 -6.41 -1.18
C LEU A 54 -8.27 -6.90 -2.46
N TYR A 55 -9.04 -7.17 -3.52
CA TYR A 55 -8.54 -7.65 -4.80
C TYR A 55 -8.22 -6.51 -5.78
N GLU A 56 -8.99 -5.41 -5.73
CA GLU A 56 -8.84 -4.31 -6.69
C GLU A 56 -7.84 -3.25 -6.25
N VAL A 57 -7.53 -3.17 -4.95
CA VAL A 57 -6.63 -2.17 -4.38
C VAL A 57 -5.48 -2.83 -3.62
N VAL A 58 -5.77 -3.70 -2.64
CA VAL A 58 -4.73 -4.23 -1.74
C VAL A 58 -3.79 -5.20 -2.44
N GLU A 59 -4.31 -6.11 -3.28
CA GLU A 59 -3.49 -7.05 -4.04
C GLU A 59 -2.55 -6.33 -5.05
N PRO A 60 -3.02 -5.40 -5.91
CA PRO A 60 -2.15 -4.61 -6.77
C PRO A 60 -1.13 -3.78 -5.99
N PHE A 61 -1.53 -3.21 -4.86
CA PHE A 61 -0.62 -2.48 -3.98
C PHE A 61 0.51 -3.37 -3.46
N GLY A 62 0.20 -4.57 -2.97
CA GLY A 62 1.20 -5.53 -2.51
C GLY A 62 2.17 -5.96 -3.62
N ALA A 63 1.67 -6.18 -4.84
CA ALA A 63 2.52 -6.50 -5.99
C ALA A 63 3.49 -5.37 -6.33
N GLU A 64 3.05 -4.11 -6.24
CA GLU A 64 3.93 -2.95 -6.43
C GLU A 64 4.98 -2.84 -5.31
N LEU A 65 4.60 -3.08 -4.04
CA LEU A 65 5.57 -3.08 -2.94
C LEU A 65 6.67 -4.14 -3.12
N ILE A 66 6.33 -5.31 -3.66
CA ILE A 66 7.32 -6.36 -3.98
C ILE A 66 8.29 -5.88 -5.06
N LYS A 67 7.89 -5.04 -6.01
CA LYS A 67 8.82 -4.51 -7.04
C LYS A 67 9.81 -3.49 -6.48
N PHE A 68 9.42 -2.76 -5.42
CA PHE A 68 10.24 -1.69 -4.83
C PHE A 68 10.95 -2.08 -3.54
N HIS A 69 10.88 -3.35 -3.11
CA HIS A 69 11.41 -3.84 -1.83
C HIS A 69 12.91 -3.55 -1.57
N ASP A 70 13.70 -3.33 -2.62
CA ASP A 70 15.11 -2.92 -2.52
C ASP A 70 15.30 -1.44 -2.11
N VAL A 71 14.23 -0.64 -2.06
CA VAL A 71 14.29 0.80 -1.81
C VAL A 71 13.25 1.23 -0.77
N PRO A 72 13.68 1.78 0.39
CA PRO A 72 12.76 2.33 1.39
C PRO A 72 12.20 3.65 0.85
N ARG A 73 11.07 3.58 0.15
CA ARG A 73 10.31 4.75 -0.31
C ARG A 73 8.88 4.61 0.15
N ASP A 74 8.68 4.84 1.43
CA ASP A 74 7.35 4.91 2.05
C ASP A 74 6.47 5.97 1.36
N GLU A 75 7.09 7.02 0.82
CA GLU A 75 6.43 8.03 -0.01
C GLU A 75 5.93 7.46 -1.34
N LEU A 76 6.71 6.57 -1.98
CA LEU A 76 6.29 5.90 -3.22
C LEU A 76 5.16 4.90 -2.93
N ALA A 77 5.24 4.16 -1.82
CA ALA A 77 4.14 3.31 -1.37
C ALA A 77 2.86 4.13 -1.13
N ALA A 78 2.99 5.29 -0.48
CA ALA A 78 1.88 6.20 -0.27
C ALA A 78 1.29 6.72 -1.60
N ASP A 79 2.14 7.07 -2.56
CA ASP A 79 1.74 7.50 -3.90
C ASP A 79 0.98 6.41 -4.67
N VAL A 80 1.48 5.17 -4.63
CA VAL A 80 0.83 4.02 -5.29
C VAL A 80 -0.54 3.77 -4.68
N LEU A 81 -0.64 3.71 -3.35
CA LEU A 81 -1.93 3.51 -2.67
C LEU A 81 -2.92 4.64 -3.00
N ALA A 82 -2.46 5.89 -2.96
CA ALA A 82 -3.28 7.04 -3.30
C ALA A 82 -3.79 7.01 -4.75
N GLY A 83 -2.92 6.60 -5.68
CA GLY A 83 -3.30 6.41 -7.08
C GLY A 83 -4.35 5.31 -7.27
N LEU A 84 -4.17 4.16 -6.64
CA LEU A 84 -5.12 3.04 -6.70
C LEU A 84 -6.48 3.43 -6.11
N LEU A 85 -6.49 4.05 -4.93
CA LEU A 85 -7.72 4.51 -4.28
C LEU A 85 -8.43 5.62 -5.06
N SER A 86 -7.67 6.56 -5.62
CA SER A 86 -8.22 7.63 -6.47
C SER A 86 -9.01 7.07 -7.64
N VAL A 87 -8.50 6.03 -8.28
CA VAL A 87 -9.15 5.39 -9.44
C VAL A 87 -10.32 4.55 -8.96
N TRP A 88 -10.12 3.74 -7.92
CA TRP A 88 -11.14 2.82 -7.42
C TRP A 88 -12.38 3.53 -6.88
N LEU A 89 -12.19 4.61 -6.12
CA LEU A 89 -13.28 5.45 -5.60
C LEU A 89 -13.85 6.43 -6.63
N ASN A 90 -13.30 6.42 -7.86
CA ASN A 90 -13.71 7.31 -8.94
C ASN A 90 -13.73 8.80 -8.52
N ILE A 91 -12.66 9.24 -7.85
CA ILE A 91 -12.53 10.62 -7.35
C ILE A 91 -12.52 11.60 -8.53
N ALA A 92 -13.27 12.69 -8.40
CA ALA A 92 -13.35 13.73 -9.41
C ALA A 92 -11.97 14.35 -9.69
N GLN A 93 -11.71 14.70 -10.95
CA GLN A 93 -10.39 15.13 -11.40
C GLN A 93 -9.91 16.42 -10.70
N ASP A 94 -10.84 17.30 -10.35
CA ASP A 94 -10.61 18.55 -9.61
C ASP A 94 -10.31 18.35 -8.13
N GLU A 95 -10.79 17.24 -7.54
CA GLU A 95 -10.55 16.87 -6.13
C GLU A 95 -9.36 15.92 -5.96
N LYS A 96 -8.91 15.30 -7.06
CA LYS A 96 -7.92 14.21 -7.08
C LYS A 96 -6.61 14.57 -6.37
N ASN A 97 -6.08 15.78 -6.56
CA ASN A 97 -4.84 16.18 -5.92
C ASN A 97 -5.00 16.28 -4.40
N ALA A 98 -6.08 16.91 -3.93
CA ALA A 98 -6.37 17.02 -2.50
C ALA A 98 -6.61 15.64 -1.86
N PHE A 99 -7.32 14.75 -2.56
CA PHE A 99 -7.52 13.38 -2.13
C PHE A 99 -6.20 12.61 -2.01
N ILE A 100 -5.32 12.72 -3.00
CA ILE A 100 -4.00 12.08 -2.98
C ILE A 100 -3.18 12.57 -1.79
N ASP A 101 -3.13 13.88 -1.55
CA ASP A 101 -2.39 14.46 -0.44
C ASP A 101 -2.91 13.95 0.92
N ILE A 102 -4.23 13.82 1.07
CA ILE A 102 -4.86 13.28 2.28
C ILE A 102 -4.46 11.81 2.49
N VAL A 103 -4.61 10.96 1.46
CA VAL A 103 -4.23 9.54 1.57
C VAL A 103 -2.76 9.40 1.94
N LYS A 104 -1.88 10.15 1.27
CA LYS A 104 -0.44 10.14 1.56
C LYS A 104 -0.14 10.57 2.99
N TYR A 105 -0.78 11.63 3.45
CA TYR A 105 -0.61 12.12 4.82
C TYR A 105 -1.00 11.05 5.85
N HIS A 106 -2.18 10.44 5.72
CA HIS A 106 -2.65 9.42 6.65
C HIS A 106 -1.77 8.16 6.63
N TYR A 107 -1.35 7.75 5.44
CA TYR A 107 -0.43 6.63 5.26
C TYR A 107 0.92 6.87 5.96
N LEU A 108 1.60 7.97 5.64
CA LEU A 108 2.91 8.31 6.19
C LEU A 108 2.85 8.60 7.69
N LYS A 109 1.75 9.17 8.18
CA LYS A 109 1.53 9.37 9.61
C LYS A 109 1.44 8.03 10.34
N ALA A 110 0.66 7.09 9.83
CA ALA A 110 0.54 5.75 10.42
C ALA A 110 1.88 4.98 10.37
N TRP A 111 2.64 5.15 9.28
CA TRP A 111 3.97 4.59 9.12
C TRP A 111 4.98 5.14 10.15
N ARG A 112 5.10 6.47 10.26
CA ARG A 112 6.08 7.15 11.15
C ARG A 112 5.76 7.03 12.63
N LEU A 113 4.48 6.90 13.02
CA LEU A 113 4.09 6.70 14.43
C LEU A 113 4.71 5.44 15.05
N ARG A 114 5.22 4.51 14.23
CA ARG A 114 5.96 3.33 14.69
C ARG A 114 7.45 3.56 14.95
N GLU A 115 8.11 4.48 14.25
CA GLU A 115 9.54 4.76 14.48
C GLU A 115 9.80 5.41 15.85
N VAL A 116 8.78 6.00 16.47
CA VAL A 116 8.86 6.66 17.78
C VAL A 116 8.48 5.73 18.94
N ALA A 117 7.89 4.56 18.65
CA ALA A 117 7.37 3.62 19.65
C ALA A 117 8.20 2.32 19.78
N ALA A 118 9.29 2.19 19.03
CA ALA A 118 10.26 1.08 19.07
C ALA A 118 11.57 1.55 19.71
#